data_AF-A0A1I2L870-F1
#
_entry.id   AF-A0A1I2L870-F1
#
_cell.length_a   1.000
_cell.length_b   1.000
_cell.length_c   1.000
_cell.angle_alpha   90.00
_cell.angle_beta   90.00
_cell.angle_gamma   90.00
#
_symmetry.space_group_name_H-M   'P 1'
#
loop_
_entity.id
_entity.type
_entity.pdbx_description
1 polymer ?
#
loop_
_entity_poly.entity_id
_entity_poly.type
_entity_poly.pdbx_seq_one_letter_code
_entity_poly.pdbx_strand_id
1 'polypeptide(L)'
;MQQGMQPQFPYGQRPAFGPGPAAPRALARGARIAGALICGVLLAVEIAWAVRDIRDVGFHDVLRSWLGLDLPGREHSLLATGTIDALLIVILAGALTRARRPGAGWAFVAAGVFASGYRLPGLWIFQSDWTDGAPLHSRALATAVAFTLGGIALVVIGLAGRRPVDPGAAPVPSRRGAAVAAGVLLVLIAVQEIGWEIFYVQKYTTDNGFPGHLYEHLLTGETTISSLLAAPSAYAGWLGALIALAAAVAAFAKSPAARPLGLAFALSEVVLAIVGLDVWHTEKILFKFDHLPTYLKAQQIFLVVELLLGIVILVLLAVPGGEAAPRPVAAGWGPPRQGFGAPPAPGGWGTPPQSPPLSPYTQSPPAPPMSQAPRLPQQPPAGGGFGPPPPLPPDFPPGDRPGGS
;
A
#
# COMPACT_ATOMS: atom_id res chain seq x y z
N MET A 1 -59.44 -31.79 -22.75
CA MET A 1 -59.31 -30.34 -23.01
C MET A 1 -59.26 -29.63 -21.65
N GLN A 2 -58.07 -29.37 -21.12
CA GLN A 2 -57.88 -28.60 -19.89
C GLN A 2 -57.15 -27.32 -20.25
N GLN A 3 -57.91 -26.22 -20.33
CA GLN A 3 -57.36 -24.87 -20.44
C GLN A 3 -56.87 -24.45 -19.06
N GLY A 4 -55.55 -24.44 -18.89
CA GLY A 4 -54.91 -23.91 -17.68
C GLY A 4 -55.09 -22.39 -17.61
N MET A 5 -55.71 -21.93 -16.53
CA MET A 5 -55.71 -20.53 -16.11
C MET A 5 -54.28 -20.04 -15.95
N GLN A 6 -53.86 -19.11 -16.81
CA GLN A 6 -52.66 -18.32 -16.56
C GLN A 6 -52.97 -17.27 -15.49
N PRO A 7 -52.21 -17.21 -14.39
CA PRO A 7 -52.38 -16.17 -13.38
C PRO A 7 -52.04 -14.80 -14.00
N GLN A 8 -53.04 -13.93 -14.07
CA GLN A 8 -52.86 -12.52 -14.38
C GLN A 8 -52.11 -11.86 -13.22
N PHE A 9 -50.81 -11.63 -13.39
CA PHE A 9 -50.08 -10.75 -12.48
C PHE A 9 -50.50 -9.29 -12.76
N PRO A 10 -50.90 -8.53 -11.73
CA PRO A 10 -51.30 -7.14 -11.89
C PRO A 10 -50.14 -6.31 -12.42
N TYR A 11 -50.29 -5.84 -13.66
CA TYR A 11 -49.44 -4.81 -14.27
C TYR A 11 -49.57 -3.52 -13.45
N GLY A 12 -48.64 -3.27 -12.53
CA GLY A 12 -48.63 -1.99 -11.81
C GLY A 12 -47.63 -1.85 -10.67
N GLN A 13 -47.21 -2.94 -10.04
CA GLN A 13 -46.19 -2.86 -8.99
C GLN A 13 -44.80 -3.09 -9.59
N ARG A 14 -44.14 -1.98 -9.98
CA ARG A 14 -42.68 -2.00 -10.08
C ARG A 14 -42.15 -2.40 -8.69
N PRO A 15 -41.42 -3.51 -8.54
CA PRO A 15 -40.78 -3.81 -7.27
C PRO A 15 -39.95 -2.60 -6.88
N ALA A 16 -40.15 -2.11 -5.66
CA ALA A 16 -39.33 -1.07 -5.08
C ALA A 16 -37.88 -1.55 -5.17
N PHE A 17 -37.14 -1.02 -6.15
CA PHE A 17 -35.73 -1.31 -6.30
C PHE A 17 -35.09 -0.93 -4.98
N GLY A 18 -34.57 -1.93 -4.26
CA GLY A 18 -33.76 -1.71 -3.07
C GLY A 18 -32.67 -0.69 -3.37
N PRO A 19 -32.10 -0.03 -2.34
CA PRO A 19 -31.13 1.05 -2.51
C PRO A 19 -30.11 0.64 -3.55
N GLY A 20 -30.13 1.33 -4.69
CA GLY A 20 -29.25 1.04 -5.82
C GLY A 20 -27.79 1.08 -5.36
N PRO A 21 -26.89 0.34 -6.04
CA PRO A 21 -25.47 0.35 -5.69
C PRO A 21 -24.97 1.80 -5.62
N ALA A 22 -24.34 2.15 -4.50
CA ALA A 22 -23.88 3.51 -4.25
C ALA A 22 -23.04 4.02 -5.44
N ALA A 23 -23.38 5.20 -5.96
CA ALA A 23 -22.70 5.79 -7.10
C ALA A 23 -21.18 5.84 -6.85
N PRO A 24 -20.36 5.53 -7.87
CA PRO A 24 -18.91 5.55 -7.73
C PRO A 24 -18.44 6.93 -7.26
N ARG A 25 -17.44 6.95 -6.36
CA ARG A 25 -16.90 8.20 -5.80
C ARG A 25 -15.41 8.32 -6.11
N ALA A 26 -14.97 9.51 -6.52
CA ALA A 26 -13.56 9.84 -6.72
C ALA A 26 -13.16 11.05 -5.90
N LEU A 27 -11.85 11.22 -5.73
CA LEU A 27 -11.31 12.29 -4.90
C LEU A 27 -11.37 13.64 -5.62
N ALA A 28 -11.92 14.67 -4.97
CA ALA A 28 -11.93 16.03 -5.49
C ALA A 28 -10.50 16.52 -5.80
N ARG A 29 -10.33 17.40 -6.80
CA ARG A 29 -9.02 17.92 -7.19
C ARG A 29 -8.27 18.57 -6.02
N GLY A 30 -8.96 19.38 -5.21
CA GLY A 30 -8.37 20.01 -4.02
C GLY A 30 -7.89 18.99 -2.99
N ALA A 31 -8.70 17.97 -2.69
CA ALA A 31 -8.32 16.86 -1.81
C ALA A 31 -7.14 16.05 -2.36
N ARG A 32 -7.04 15.85 -3.68
CA ARG A 32 -5.87 15.22 -4.31
C ARG A 32 -4.59 16.03 -4.12
N ILE A 33 -4.66 17.34 -4.33
CA ILE A 33 -3.49 18.22 -4.18
C ILE A 33 -3.07 18.27 -2.71
N ALA A 34 -4.02 18.47 -1.78
CA ALA A 34 -3.73 18.50 -0.35
C ALA A 34 -3.10 17.18 0.13
N GLY A 35 -3.68 16.03 -0.25
CA GLY A 35 -3.12 14.72 0.07
C GLY A 35 -1.73 14.50 -0.54
N ALA A 36 -1.52 14.92 -1.79
CA ALA A 36 -0.21 14.84 -2.43
C ALA A 36 0.85 15.71 -1.72
N LEU A 37 0.49 16.92 -1.30
CA LEU A 37 1.39 17.81 -0.57
C LEU A 37 1.78 17.20 0.78
N ILE A 38 0.81 16.69 1.55
CA ILE A 38 1.09 16.02 2.83
C ILE A 38 1.98 14.79 2.62
N CYS A 39 1.64 13.90 1.68
CA CYS A 39 2.48 12.76 1.35
C CYS A 39 3.90 13.18 0.95
N GLY A 40 4.04 14.24 0.13
CA GLY A 40 5.33 14.74 -0.32
C GLY A 40 6.18 15.29 0.83
N VAL A 41 5.56 16.02 1.77
CA VAL A 41 6.25 16.54 2.96
C VAL A 41 6.70 15.40 3.87
N LEU A 42 5.81 14.45 4.21
CA LEU A 42 6.16 13.30 5.06
C LEU A 42 7.27 12.47 4.40
N LEU A 43 7.16 12.20 3.10
CA LEU A 43 8.18 11.48 2.34
C LEU A 43 9.54 12.21 2.38
N ALA A 44 9.54 13.53 2.22
CA ALA A 44 10.77 14.32 2.29
C ALA A 44 11.41 14.26 3.68
N VAL A 45 10.62 14.22 4.76
CA VAL A 45 11.12 14.06 6.12
C VAL A 45 11.75 12.68 6.32
N GLU A 46 11.12 11.58 5.87
CA GLU A 46 11.75 10.25 5.93
C GLU A 46 13.08 10.21 5.16
N ILE A 47 13.08 10.74 3.93
CA ILE A 47 14.29 10.77 3.10
C ILE A 47 15.39 11.61 3.77
N ALA A 48 15.04 12.71 4.44
CA ALA A 48 16.01 13.53 5.17
C ALA A 48 16.66 12.76 6.34
N TRP A 49 15.88 11.96 7.08
CA TRP A 49 16.41 11.09 8.13
C TRP A 49 17.30 9.98 7.55
N ALA A 50 16.87 9.32 6.47
CA ALA A 50 17.68 8.30 5.79
C ALA A 50 18.99 8.88 5.24
N VAL A 51 18.96 10.05 4.59
CA VAL A 51 20.17 10.73 4.09
C VAL A 51 21.10 11.11 5.23
N ARG A 52 20.55 11.50 6.38
CA ARG A 52 21.33 11.84 7.57
C ARG A 52 22.02 10.59 8.12
N ASP A 53 21.33 9.47 8.28
CA ASP A 53 21.93 8.20 8.70
C ASP A 53 23.01 7.73 7.71
N ILE A 54 22.78 7.86 6.40
CA ILE A 54 23.76 7.52 5.35
C ILE A 54 25.01 8.39 5.45
N ARG A 55 24.88 9.67 5.83
CA ARG A 55 26.03 10.56 6.03
C ARG A 55 26.78 10.27 7.32
N ASP A 56 26.07 9.84 8.35
CA ASP A 56 26.63 9.59 9.68
C ASP A 56 27.42 8.26 9.71
N VAL A 57 26.91 7.18 9.10
CA VAL A 57 27.56 5.84 9.14
C VAL A 57 27.86 5.23 7.76
N GLY A 58 27.35 5.80 6.67
CA GLY A 58 27.52 5.25 5.32
C GLY A 58 26.35 4.38 4.86
N PHE A 59 26.16 4.28 3.54
CA PHE A 59 25.01 3.59 2.94
C PHE A 59 24.96 2.08 3.24
N HIS A 60 26.12 1.41 3.25
CA HIS A 60 26.20 -0.02 3.51
C HIS A 60 25.70 -0.36 4.92
N ASP A 61 26.15 0.40 5.92
CA ASP A 61 25.85 0.15 7.33
C ASP A 61 24.40 0.53 7.67
N VAL A 62 23.86 1.59 7.06
CA VAL A 62 22.41 1.86 7.11
C VAL A 62 21.61 0.69 6.55
N LEU A 63 22.00 0.15 5.40
CA LEU A 63 21.28 -0.96 4.79
C LEU A 63 21.37 -2.22 5.66
N ARG A 64 22.54 -2.54 6.23
CA ARG A 64 22.69 -3.66 7.17
C ARG A 64 21.82 -3.48 8.41
N SER A 65 21.79 -2.28 8.99
CA SER A 65 20.93 -1.98 10.14
C SER A 65 19.45 -2.08 9.79
N TRP A 66 19.02 -1.57 8.62
CA TRP A 66 17.65 -1.75 8.13
C TRP A 66 17.30 -3.21 7.85
N LEU A 67 18.29 -4.06 7.60
CA LEU A 67 18.14 -5.52 7.47
C LEU A 67 18.30 -6.25 8.82
N GLY A 68 18.41 -5.52 9.94
CA GLY A 68 18.55 -6.11 11.27
C GLY A 68 19.88 -6.85 11.50
N LEU A 69 20.87 -6.68 10.62
CA LEU A 69 22.15 -7.38 10.66
C LEU A 69 23.13 -6.79 11.67
N ASP A 70 22.94 -5.54 12.05
CA ASP A 70 23.76 -4.85 13.03
C ASP A 70 22.91 -4.56 14.28
N LEU A 71 23.35 -5.09 15.43
CA LEU A 71 22.70 -4.82 16.71
C LEU A 71 22.97 -3.37 17.13
N PRO A 72 21.94 -2.61 17.54
CA PRO A 72 22.12 -1.24 18.00
C PRO A 72 23.10 -1.17 19.18
N GLY A 73 24.00 -0.18 19.16
CA GLY A 73 24.85 0.14 20.31
C GLY A 73 26.19 -0.59 20.42
N ARG A 74 26.62 -1.37 19.42
CA ARG A 74 27.96 -2.00 19.50
C ARG A 74 29.12 -1.02 19.31
N GLU A 75 28.98 0.02 18.46
CA GLU A 75 30.08 0.99 18.23
C GLU A 75 29.63 2.42 17.83
N HIS A 76 28.37 2.64 17.41
CA HIS A 76 27.91 3.91 16.81
C HIS A 76 26.61 4.42 17.46
N SER A 77 26.34 5.72 17.32
CA SER A 77 25.08 6.34 17.78
C SER A 77 23.86 5.64 17.14
N LEU A 78 22.78 5.47 17.92
CA LEU A 78 21.52 4.91 17.44
C LEU A 78 21.08 5.59 16.14
N LEU A 79 20.89 4.79 15.09
CA LEU A 79 20.38 5.30 13.81
C LEU A 79 18.98 5.86 14.01
N ALA A 80 18.64 6.89 13.22
CA ALA A 80 17.32 7.45 13.29
C ALA A 80 16.27 6.53 12.66
N THR A 81 16.66 5.84 11.58
CA THR A 81 15.77 5.06 10.72
C THR A 81 16.02 3.56 10.82
N GLY A 82 14.97 2.78 10.56
CA GLY A 82 15.00 1.32 10.45
C GLY A 82 14.17 0.80 9.27
N THR A 83 13.88 -0.50 9.28
CA THR A 83 13.14 -1.20 8.22
C THR A 83 11.76 -0.58 7.94
N ILE A 84 11.05 -0.16 8.99
CA ILE A 84 9.73 0.46 8.89
C ILE A 84 9.80 1.80 8.16
N ASP A 85 10.87 2.57 8.33
CA ASP A 85 11.04 3.87 7.67
C ASP A 85 11.28 3.69 6.16
N ALA A 86 12.07 2.69 5.79
CA ALA A 86 12.22 2.28 4.39
C ALA A 86 10.86 1.88 3.76
N LEU A 87 10.03 1.15 4.50
CA LEU A 87 8.68 0.80 4.07
C LEU A 87 7.78 2.04 3.95
N LEU A 88 7.82 2.96 4.91
CA LEU A 88 7.07 4.23 4.87
C LEU A 88 7.45 5.07 3.65
N ILE A 89 8.74 5.15 3.30
CA ILE A 89 9.20 5.82 2.07
C ILE A 89 8.49 5.22 0.84
N VAL A 90 8.48 3.89 0.69
CA VAL A 90 7.86 3.22 -0.45
C VAL A 90 6.34 3.43 -0.47
N ILE A 91 5.68 3.31 0.67
CA ILE A 91 4.22 3.47 0.80
C ILE A 91 3.81 4.92 0.49
N LEU A 92 4.51 5.91 1.04
CA LEU A 92 4.25 7.33 0.79
C LEU A 92 4.52 7.71 -0.67
N ALA A 93 5.61 7.21 -1.27
CA ALA A 93 5.89 7.38 -2.69
C ALA A 93 4.81 6.74 -3.57
N GLY A 94 4.33 5.54 -3.21
CA GLY A 94 3.21 4.88 -3.88
C GLY A 94 1.92 5.69 -3.81
N ALA A 95 1.58 6.26 -2.65
CA ALA A 95 0.44 7.15 -2.52
C ALA A 95 0.58 8.45 -3.33
N LEU A 96 1.77 9.05 -3.33
CA LEU A 96 2.08 10.26 -4.09
C LEU A 96 1.97 10.05 -5.60
N THR A 97 2.52 8.94 -6.12
CA THR A 97 2.36 8.58 -7.54
C THR A 97 0.89 8.35 -7.89
N ARG A 98 0.11 7.74 -6.98
CA ARG A 98 -1.32 7.51 -7.16
C ARG A 98 -2.15 8.79 -7.11
N ALA A 99 -1.68 9.86 -6.48
CA ALA A 99 -2.38 11.15 -6.38
C ALA A 99 -2.78 11.74 -7.74
N ARG A 100 -2.06 11.38 -8.81
CA ARG A 100 -2.37 11.78 -10.19
C ARG A 100 -3.69 11.18 -10.71
N ARG A 101 -4.23 10.15 -10.04
CA ARG A 101 -5.43 9.40 -10.48
C ARG A 101 -6.66 9.77 -9.62
N PRO A 102 -7.89 9.75 -10.18
CA PRO A 102 -9.11 10.06 -9.43
C PRO A 102 -9.38 9.12 -8.24
N GLY A 103 -8.90 7.87 -8.31
CA GLY A 103 -9.04 6.85 -7.27
C GLY A 103 -7.96 6.85 -6.18
N ALA A 104 -7.27 7.97 -5.94
CA ALA A 104 -6.17 8.05 -4.97
C ALA A 104 -6.60 7.95 -3.49
N GLY A 105 -7.88 8.17 -3.18
CA GLY A 105 -8.37 8.30 -1.80
C GLY A 105 -7.94 7.16 -0.88
N TRP A 106 -8.09 5.91 -1.33
CA TRP A 106 -7.70 4.75 -0.51
C TRP A 106 -6.19 4.53 -0.40
N ALA A 107 -5.40 5.04 -1.35
CA ALA A 107 -3.94 5.04 -1.22
C ALA A 107 -3.49 6.03 -0.13
N PHE A 108 -4.15 7.20 -0.04
CA PHE A 108 -3.93 8.12 1.08
C PHE A 108 -4.40 7.55 2.42
N VAL A 109 -5.52 6.83 2.46
CA VAL A 109 -5.95 6.12 3.68
C VAL A 109 -4.90 5.11 4.12
N ALA A 110 -4.40 4.27 3.20
CA ALA A 110 -3.37 3.28 3.53
C ALA A 110 -2.08 3.96 4.02
N ALA A 111 -1.54 4.92 3.27
CA ALA A 111 -0.34 5.66 3.69
C ALA A 111 -0.54 6.39 5.02
N GLY A 112 -1.72 6.97 5.23
CA GLY A 112 -2.07 7.66 6.46
C GLY A 112 -2.12 6.72 7.66
N VAL A 113 -2.74 5.54 7.54
CA VAL A 113 -2.78 4.52 8.59
C VAL A 113 -1.38 4.03 8.97
N PHE A 114 -0.51 3.75 7.99
CA PHE A 114 0.86 3.35 8.26
C PHE A 114 1.67 4.47 8.91
N ALA A 115 1.62 5.69 8.34
CA ALA A 115 2.35 6.83 8.87
C ALA A 115 1.92 7.19 10.29
N SER A 116 0.62 7.25 10.56
CA SER A 116 0.15 7.56 11.91
C SER A 116 0.33 6.41 12.88
N GLY A 117 0.06 5.17 12.46
CA GLY A 117 0.15 4.00 13.32
C GLY A 117 1.58 3.79 13.82
N TYR A 118 2.54 3.69 12.91
CA TYR A 118 3.93 3.42 13.30
C TYR A 118 4.62 4.59 14.00
N ARG A 119 4.13 5.83 13.86
CA ARG A 119 4.73 7.01 14.52
C ARG A 119 3.98 7.48 15.76
N LEU A 120 2.80 6.94 16.06
CA LEU A 120 2.06 7.23 17.28
C LEU A 120 2.88 6.95 18.55
N PRO A 121 3.65 5.83 18.64
CA PRO A 121 4.50 5.58 19.81
C PRO A 121 5.50 6.67 20.15
N GLY A 122 6.03 7.35 19.14
CA GLY A 122 6.95 8.46 19.35
C GLY A 122 6.35 9.59 20.20
N LEU A 123 5.02 9.73 20.28
CA LEU A 123 4.39 10.77 21.09
C LEU A 123 4.56 10.54 22.59
N TRP A 124 4.48 9.30 23.06
CA TRP A 124 4.67 9.00 24.49
C TRP A 124 6.11 8.62 24.82
N ILE A 125 6.85 8.02 23.88
CA ILE A 125 8.27 7.69 24.03
C ILE A 125 9.07 8.98 24.25
N PHE A 126 8.96 9.98 23.37
CA PHE A 126 9.69 11.25 23.48
C PHE A 126 9.04 12.27 24.42
N GLN A 127 8.15 11.82 25.29
CA GLN A 127 7.66 12.60 26.44
C GLN A 127 8.04 11.95 27.76
N SER A 128 8.75 10.81 27.71
CA SER A 128 9.14 10.05 28.88
C SER A 128 10.54 10.46 29.36
N ASP A 129 10.70 10.47 30.68
CA ASP A 129 11.93 10.91 31.35
C ASP A 129 13.17 10.09 30.93
N TRP A 130 13.00 8.82 30.54
CA TRP A 130 14.13 7.98 30.11
C TRP A 130 14.71 8.38 28.76
N THR A 131 13.99 9.18 27.98
CA THR A 131 14.48 9.76 26.71
C THR A 131 15.09 11.15 26.88
N ASP A 132 15.09 11.70 28.10
CA ASP A 132 15.69 12.99 28.38
C ASP A 132 17.20 12.97 28.11
N GLY A 133 17.67 13.97 27.37
CA GLY A 133 19.07 14.08 26.96
C GLY A 133 19.45 13.24 25.74
N ALA A 134 18.54 12.45 25.16
CA ALA A 134 18.80 11.78 23.90
C ALA A 134 19.13 12.80 22.79
N PRO A 135 20.17 12.56 21.97
CA PRO A 135 20.47 13.46 20.86
C PRO A 135 19.26 13.51 19.92
N LEU A 136 18.92 14.71 19.45
CA LEU A 136 17.85 14.96 18.47
C LEU A 136 16.43 14.71 18.98
N HIS A 137 16.25 14.53 20.29
CA HIS A 137 14.96 14.32 20.94
C HIS A 137 13.83 15.21 20.37
N SER A 138 14.04 16.54 20.34
CA SER A 138 13.03 17.49 19.84
C SER A 138 12.70 17.29 18.35
N ARG A 139 13.67 16.87 17.53
CA ARG A 139 13.44 16.60 16.10
C ARG A 139 12.68 15.29 15.91
N ALA A 140 12.97 14.28 16.72
CA ALA A 140 12.28 13.01 16.69
C ALA A 140 10.82 13.16 17.15
N LEU A 141 10.58 13.89 18.26
CA LEU A 141 9.23 14.24 18.72
C LEU A 141 8.46 15.04 17.65
N ALA A 142 9.07 16.07 17.06
CA ALA A 142 8.45 16.83 15.99
C ALA A 142 8.09 15.96 14.77
N THR A 143 8.94 14.98 14.44
CA THR A 143 8.67 14.00 13.39
C THR A 143 7.49 13.11 13.76
N ALA A 144 7.45 12.57 14.99
CA ALA A 144 6.34 11.76 15.48
C ALA A 144 5.00 12.51 15.43
N VAL A 145 4.98 13.77 15.86
CA VAL A 145 3.81 14.66 15.76
C VAL A 145 3.42 14.90 14.30
N ALA A 146 4.37 15.25 13.44
CA ALA A 146 4.11 15.53 12.04
C ALA A 146 3.53 14.31 11.29
N PHE A 147 4.07 13.11 11.52
CA PHE A 147 3.59 11.87 10.91
C PHE A 147 2.25 11.41 11.46
N THR A 148 2.03 11.56 12.78
CA THR A 148 0.74 11.21 13.39
C THR A 148 -0.37 12.11 12.84
N LEU A 149 -0.18 13.43 12.92
CA LEU A 149 -1.18 14.40 12.44
C LEU A 149 -1.32 14.38 10.92
N GLY A 150 -0.21 14.29 10.19
CA GLY A 150 -0.19 14.18 8.74
C GLY A 150 -0.87 12.88 8.26
N GLY A 151 -0.61 11.77 8.93
CA GLY A 151 -1.24 10.48 8.64
C GLY A 151 -2.76 10.51 8.89
N ILE A 152 -3.19 11.07 10.03
CA ILE A 152 -4.62 11.30 10.31
C ILE A 152 -5.25 12.20 9.23
N ALA A 153 -4.58 13.30 8.86
CA ALA A 153 -5.06 14.19 7.81
C ALA A 153 -5.20 13.47 6.45
N LEU A 154 -4.27 12.59 6.09
CA LEU A 154 -4.37 11.76 4.87
C LEU A 154 -5.57 10.80 4.92
N VAL A 155 -5.84 10.18 6.07
CA VAL A 155 -7.04 9.35 6.26
C VAL A 155 -8.31 10.19 6.07
N VAL A 156 -8.40 11.35 6.73
CA VAL A 156 -9.55 12.25 6.64
C VAL A 156 -9.76 12.71 5.19
N ILE A 157 -8.70 13.18 4.52
CA ILE A 157 -8.75 13.60 3.11
C ILE A 157 -9.21 12.44 2.22
N GLY A 158 -8.65 11.25 2.41
CA GLY A 158 -8.98 10.05 1.62
C GLY A 158 -10.42 9.58 1.78
N LEU A 159 -11.00 9.73 2.98
CA LEU A 159 -12.36 9.33 3.29
C LEU A 159 -13.40 10.41 2.93
N ALA A 160 -13.18 11.65 3.38
CA ALA A 160 -14.12 12.77 3.28
C ALA A 160 -14.01 13.56 1.97
N GLY A 161 -12.83 13.57 1.33
CA GLY A 161 -12.62 14.30 0.07
C GLY A 161 -13.26 13.66 -1.16
N ARG A 162 -13.99 12.56 -1.00
CA ARG A 162 -14.60 11.77 -2.08
C ARG A 162 -15.93 12.39 -2.51
N ARG A 163 -16.06 12.70 -3.79
CA ARG A 163 -17.29 13.20 -4.42
C ARG A 163 -17.90 12.13 -5.34
N PRO A 164 -19.24 12.11 -5.52
CA PRO A 164 -19.88 11.28 -6.54
C PRO A 164 -19.30 11.57 -7.92
N VAL A 165 -19.17 10.54 -8.75
CA VAL A 165 -18.72 10.63 -10.13
C VAL A 165 -19.74 9.93 -11.01
N ASP A 166 -19.82 10.35 -12.26
CA ASP A 166 -20.63 9.67 -13.26
C ASP A 166 -20.29 8.17 -13.34
N PRO A 167 -21.29 7.29 -13.52
CA PRO A 167 -21.12 5.84 -13.51
C PRO A 167 -20.04 5.30 -14.46
N GLY A 168 -19.74 6.03 -15.55
CA GLY A 168 -18.76 5.63 -16.57
C GLY A 168 -17.29 5.75 -16.17
N ALA A 169 -16.96 6.38 -15.03
CA ALA A 169 -15.56 6.58 -14.58
C ALA A 169 -15.21 5.80 -13.30
N ALA A 170 -16.04 4.81 -12.93
CA ALA A 170 -15.83 3.98 -11.75
C ALA A 170 -14.57 3.11 -11.85
N PRO A 171 -13.77 2.97 -10.77
CA PRO A 171 -12.72 1.96 -10.71
C PRO A 171 -13.31 0.54 -10.88
N VAL A 172 -12.70 -0.27 -11.74
CA VAL A 172 -13.10 -1.68 -11.93
C VAL A 172 -12.85 -2.46 -10.63
N PRO A 173 -13.87 -3.14 -10.07
CA PRO A 173 -13.70 -3.97 -8.89
C PRO A 173 -12.71 -5.12 -9.12
N SER A 174 -12.01 -5.54 -8.06
CA SER A 174 -11.20 -6.77 -8.11
C SER A 174 -12.06 -7.99 -8.43
N ARG A 175 -11.46 -8.98 -9.12
CA ARG A 175 -12.14 -10.26 -9.38
C ARG A 175 -12.57 -10.88 -8.05
N ARG A 176 -13.83 -11.36 -7.97
CA ARG A 176 -14.42 -11.89 -6.74
C ARG A 176 -13.55 -12.96 -6.07
N GLY A 177 -13.01 -13.88 -6.85
CA GLY A 177 -12.14 -14.94 -6.33
C GLY A 177 -10.85 -14.41 -5.70
N ALA A 178 -10.17 -13.46 -6.35
CA ALA A 178 -8.93 -12.89 -5.85
C ALA A 178 -9.14 -12.09 -4.55
N ALA A 179 -10.24 -11.35 -4.43
CA ALA A 179 -10.57 -10.60 -3.22
C ALA A 179 -10.87 -11.52 -2.03
N VAL A 180 -11.65 -12.59 -2.24
CA VAL A 180 -11.95 -13.56 -1.18
C VAL A 180 -10.69 -14.31 -0.75
N ALA A 181 -9.88 -14.77 -1.71
CA ALA A 181 -8.61 -15.45 -1.43
C ALA A 181 -7.67 -14.54 -0.63
N ALA A 182 -7.45 -13.29 -1.07
CA ALA A 182 -6.63 -12.33 -0.34
C ALA A 182 -7.19 -12.05 1.07
N GLY A 183 -8.51 -11.94 1.22
CA GLY A 183 -9.15 -11.76 2.53
C GLY A 183 -8.87 -12.92 3.48
N VAL A 184 -8.96 -14.18 3.00
CA VAL A 184 -8.64 -15.36 3.82
C VAL A 184 -7.16 -15.36 4.22
N LEU A 185 -6.25 -15.10 3.28
CA LEU A 185 -4.81 -15.07 3.58
C LEU A 185 -4.46 -13.96 4.58
N LEU A 186 -5.10 -12.79 4.48
CA LEU A 186 -4.93 -11.70 5.46
C LEU A 186 -5.45 -12.08 6.85
N VAL A 187 -6.56 -12.83 6.96
CA VAL A 187 -7.02 -13.37 8.25
C VAL A 187 -6.01 -14.36 8.82
N LEU A 188 -5.42 -15.22 7.99
CA LEU A 188 -4.41 -16.18 8.45
C LEU A 188 -3.19 -15.47 9.04
N ILE A 189 -2.66 -14.44 8.36
CA ILE A 189 -1.56 -13.63 8.89
C ILE A 189 -1.99 -12.94 10.19
N ALA A 190 -3.17 -12.33 10.24
CA ALA A 190 -3.65 -11.68 11.46
C ALA A 190 -3.76 -12.64 12.66
N VAL A 191 -4.28 -13.84 12.45
CA VAL A 191 -4.39 -14.86 13.51
C VAL A 191 -3.01 -15.30 13.98
N GLN A 192 -2.05 -15.40 13.07
CA GLN A 192 -0.66 -15.73 13.38
C GLN A 192 0.00 -14.64 14.22
N GLU A 193 -0.09 -13.37 13.82
CA GLU A 193 0.42 -12.22 14.57
C GLU A 193 -0.18 -12.16 15.99
N ILE A 194 -1.51 -12.27 16.10
CA ILE A 194 -2.20 -12.30 17.40
C ILE A 194 -1.72 -13.48 18.24
N GLY A 195 -1.51 -14.65 17.62
CA GLY A 195 -1.00 -15.83 18.30
C GLY A 195 0.41 -15.62 18.87
N TRP A 196 1.31 -14.98 18.11
CA TRP A 196 2.65 -14.62 18.57
C TRP A 196 2.62 -13.60 19.70
N GLU A 197 1.81 -12.56 19.59
CA GLU A 197 1.68 -11.56 20.65
C GLU A 197 1.14 -12.17 21.94
N ILE A 198 0.09 -13.00 21.87
CA ILE A 198 -0.43 -13.73 23.05
C ILE A 198 0.63 -14.65 23.64
N PHE A 199 1.40 -15.35 22.79
CA PHE A 199 2.51 -16.18 23.24
C PHE A 199 3.57 -15.35 23.98
N TYR A 200 3.96 -14.19 23.46
CA TYR A 200 4.93 -13.30 24.11
C TYR A 200 4.41 -12.71 25.42
N VAL A 201 3.14 -12.31 25.49
CA VAL A 201 2.48 -11.92 26.75
C VAL A 201 2.64 -13.04 27.79
N GLN A 202 2.23 -14.27 27.44
CA GLN A 202 2.26 -15.39 28.36
C GLN A 202 3.69 -15.73 28.79
N LYS A 203 4.62 -15.78 27.83
CA LYS A 203 6.02 -16.11 28.07
C LYS A 203 6.71 -15.11 28.98
N TYR A 204 6.52 -13.81 28.74
CA TYR A 204 7.20 -12.78 29.53
C TYR A 204 6.52 -12.47 30.86
N THR A 205 5.23 -12.78 31.00
CA THR A 205 4.49 -12.56 32.27
C THR A 205 4.57 -13.76 33.22
N THR A 206 4.53 -14.99 32.68
CA THR A 206 4.33 -16.21 33.49
C THR A 206 5.62 -16.98 33.74
N ASP A 207 6.60 -16.87 32.84
CA ASP A 207 7.83 -17.67 32.92
C ASP A 207 8.86 -16.96 33.80
N ASN A 208 9.33 -17.63 34.86
CA ASN A 208 10.21 -17.05 35.89
C ASN A 208 11.61 -16.64 35.37
N GLY A 209 11.89 -16.82 34.09
CA GLY A 209 13.17 -16.49 33.45
C GLY A 209 13.27 -15.07 32.87
N PHE A 210 12.15 -14.33 32.77
CA PHE A 210 12.13 -12.98 32.21
C PHE A 210 11.56 -11.95 33.21
N PRO A 211 11.97 -10.67 33.11
CA PRO A 211 11.33 -9.61 33.88
C PRO A 211 9.86 -9.49 33.48
N GLY A 212 8.95 -9.50 34.45
CA GLY A 212 7.50 -9.46 34.19
C GLY A 212 7.01 -8.21 33.43
N HIS A 213 7.79 -7.13 33.46
CA HIS A 213 7.53 -5.88 32.72
C HIS A 213 8.13 -5.86 31.31
N LEU A 214 8.83 -6.93 30.88
CA LEU A 214 9.52 -6.93 29.59
C LEU A 214 8.53 -6.75 28.43
N TYR A 215 7.39 -7.43 28.47
CA TYR A 215 6.38 -7.27 27.43
C TYR A 215 5.76 -5.86 27.44
N GLU A 216 5.56 -5.29 28.62
CA GLU A 216 5.12 -3.89 28.74
C GLU A 216 6.12 -2.95 28.08
N HIS A 217 7.42 -3.13 28.31
CA HIS A 217 8.48 -2.36 27.66
C HIS A 217 8.53 -2.56 26.14
N LEU A 218 8.22 -3.76 25.63
CA LEU A 218 8.11 -4.02 24.18
C LEU A 218 6.86 -3.38 23.56
N LEU A 219 5.86 -3.06 24.36
CA LEU A 219 4.63 -2.40 23.93
C LEU A 219 4.74 -0.87 24.04
N THR A 220 5.33 -0.37 25.12
CA THR A 220 5.52 1.06 25.39
C THR A 220 6.78 1.62 24.71
N GLY A 221 7.77 0.79 24.42
CA GLY A 221 9.05 1.20 23.85
C GLY A 221 10.12 1.59 24.88
N GLU A 222 9.82 1.48 26.18
CA GLU A 222 10.77 1.82 27.23
C GLU A 222 12.05 0.98 27.10
N THR A 223 13.17 1.62 26.73
CA THR A 223 14.49 1.01 26.55
C THR A 223 14.60 -0.09 25.47
N THR A 224 13.57 -0.29 24.64
CA THR A 224 13.50 -1.41 23.68
C THR A 224 13.49 -0.97 22.20
N ILE A 225 13.58 0.33 21.92
CA ILE A 225 13.59 0.84 20.54
C ILE A 225 14.89 0.46 19.82
N SER A 226 14.76 -0.09 18.61
CA SER A 226 15.90 -0.51 17.77
C SER A 226 16.51 0.63 16.95
N SER A 227 15.74 1.68 16.68
CA SER A 227 16.15 2.92 16.05
C SER A 227 15.34 4.07 16.64
N LEU A 228 15.80 5.32 16.49
CA LEU A 228 15.15 6.48 17.09
C LEU A 228 13.66 6.57 16.70
N LEU A 229 13.32 6.31 15.44
CA LEU A 229 11.94 6.43 14.94
C LEU A 229 11.18 5.10 14.90
N ALA A 230 11.74 4.02 15.46
CA ALA A 230 11.10 2.71 15.47
C ALA A 230 9.85 2.72 16.35
N ALA A 231 8.81 2.02 15.89
CA ALA A 231 7.74 1.59 16.77
C ALA A 231 8.25 0.47 17.70
N PRO A 232 7.77 0.39 18.94
CA PRO A 232 7.99 -0.75 19.81
C PRO A 232 7.53 -2.05 19.13
N SER A 233 8.28 -3.14 19.27
CA SER A 233 8.05 -4.35 18.47
C SER A 233 6.69 -5.00 18.74
N ALA A 234 6.25 -5.08 20.01
CA ALA A 234 4.94 -5.65 20.33
C ALA A 234 3.81 -4.74 19.84
N TYR A 235 4.00 -3.41 19.95
CA TYR A 235 3.06 -2.44 19.37
C TYR A 235 2.93 -2.63 17.85
N ALA A 236 4.06 -2.81 17.16
CA ALA A 236 4.10 -3.06 15.72
C ALA A 236 3.37 -4.35 15.33
N GLY A 237 3.55 -5.45 16.09
CA GLY A 237 2.82 -6.71 15.88
C GLY A 237 1.31 -6.56 16.00
N TRP A 238 0.82 -5.93 17.08
CA TRP A 238 -0.61 -5.63 17.22
C TRP A 238 -1.15 -4.71 16.13
N LEU A 239 -0.41 -3.66 15.77
CA LEU A 239 -0.80 -2.77 14.68
C LEU A 239 -0.87 -3.52 13.34
N GLY A 240 0.11 -4.38 13.06
CA GLY A 240 0.14 -5.26 11.89
C GLY A 240 -1.10 -6.14 11.83
N ALA A 241 -1.42 -6.84 12.93
CA ALA A 241 -2.63 -7.66 13.04
C ALA A 241 -3.92 -6.84 12.77
N LEU A 242 -4.04 -5.65 13.34
CA LEU A 242 -5.20 -4.78 13.12
C LEU A 242 -5.32 -4.30 11.67
N ILE A 243 -4.21 -3.95 11.03
CA ILE A 243 -4.17 -3.56 9.62
C ILE A 243 -4.56 -4.75 8.74
N ALA A 244 -4.04 -5.95 9.03
CA ALA A 244 -4.37 -7.18 8.32
C ALA A 244 -5.87 -7.50 8.39
N LEU A 245 -6.47 -7.43 9.59
CA LEU A 245 -7.91 -7.61 9.79
C LEU A 245 -8.72 -6.54 9.05
N ALA A 246 -8.33 -5.27 9.12
CA ALA A 246 -9.01 -4.19 8.41
C ALA A 246 -8.96 -4.40 6.89
N ALA A 247 -7.80 -4.83 6.36
CA ALA A 247 -7.63 -5.18 4.95
C ALA A 247 -8.47 -6.41 4.56
N ALA A 248 -8.54 -7.43 5.42
CA ALA A 248 -9.36 -8.61 5.21
C ALA A 248 -10.86 -8.27 5.16
N VAL A 249 -11.36 -7.49 6.12
CA VAL A 249 -12.74 -6.99 6.15
C VAL A 249 -13.03 -6.18 4.88
N ALA A 250 -12.12 -5.30 4.48
CA ALA A 250 -12.25 -4.57 3.23
C ALA A 250 -12.31 -5.51 2.01
N ALA A 251 -11.51 -6.58 1.99
CA ALA A 251 -11.50 -7.56 0.91
C ALA A 251 -12.81 -8.35 0.82
N PHE A 252 -13.33 -8.84 1.94
CA PHE A 252 -14.63 -9.53 2.00
C PHE A 252 -15.81 -8.61 1.65
N ALA A 253 -15.75 -7.36 2.12
CA ALA A 253 -16.72 -6.33 1.76
C ALA A 253 -16.57 -5.84 0.31
N LYS A 254 -15.55 -6.29 -0.43
CA LYS A 254 -15.22 -5.84 -1.79
C LYS A 254 -15.02 -4.33 -1.86
N SER A 255 -14.53 -3.77 -0.76
CA SER A 255 -14.24 -2.35 -0.65
C SER A 255 -13.04 -2.00 -1.52
N PRO A 256 -13.06 -0.86 -2.23
CA PRO A 256 -11.89 -0.34 -2.93
C PRO A 256 -10.70 -0.03 -2.01
N ALA A 257 -10.89 -0.05 -0.68
CA ALA A 257 -9.83 0.02 0.32
C ALA A 257 -8.94 -1.23 0.39
N ALA A 258 -9.49 -2.40 0.01
CA ALA A 258 -8.81 -3.69 0.17
C ALA A 258 -7.46 -3.74 -0.53
N ARG A 259 -7.40 -3.18 -1.75
CA ARG A 259 -6.20 -3.22 -2.58
C ARG A 259 -5.04 -2.39 -2.00
N PRO A 260 -5.18 -1.08 -1.75
CA PRO A 260 -4.05 -0.30 -1.24
C PRO A 260 -3.63 -0.70 0.17
N LEU A 261 -4.58 -1.02 1.07
CA LEU A 261 -4.24 -1.50 2.40
C LEU A 261 -3.54 -2.86 2.35
N GLY A 262 -4.12 -3.83 1.62
CA GLY A 262 -3.54 -5.16 1.49
C GLY A 262 -2.20 -5.18 0.77
N LEU A 263 -1.97 -4.31 -0.23
CA LEU A 263 -0.66 -4.18 -0.89
C LEU A 263 0.40 -3.57 0.05
N ALA A 264 0.06 -2.52 0.79
CA ALA A 264 0.99 -1.90 1.73
C ALA A 264 1.36 -2.87 2.88
N PHE A 265 0.37 -3.57 3.41
CA PHE A 265 0.56 -4.59 4.44
C PHE A 265 1.39 -5.77 3.92
N ALA A 266 0.98 -6.39 2.81
CA ALA A 266 1.72 -7.52 2.26
C ALA A 266 3.16 -7.18 1.83
N LEU A 267 3.41 -5.96 1.37
CA LEU A 267 4.78 -5.48 1.13
C LEU A 267 5.59 -5.43 2.43
N SER A 268 4.98 -4.93 3.51
CA SER A 268 5.62 -4.84 4.82
C SER A 268 5.96 -6.23 5.35
N GLU A 269 5.01 -7.17 5.30
CA GLU A 269 5.22 -8.57 5.68
C GLU A 269 6.35 -9.23 4.89
N VAL A 270 6.37 -9.07 3.56
CA VAL A 270 7.43 -9.64 2.73
C VAL A 270 8.80 -9.11 3.14
N VAL A 271 8.93 -7.80 3.35
CA VAL A 271 10.21 -7.19 3.74
C VAL A 271 10.62 -7.64 5.14
N LEU A 272 9.71 -7.60 6.13
CA LEU A 272 10.00 -8.01 7.49
C LEU A 272 10.36 -9.50 7.59
N ALA A 273 9.66 -10.37 6.85
CA ALA A 273 9.98 -11.78 6.78
C ALA A 273 11.35 -12.06 6.15
N ILE A 274 11.72 -11.34 5.07
CA ILE A 274 13.06 -11.42 4.47
C ILE A 274 14.12 -10.99 5.49
N VAL A 275 13.91 -9.86 6.17
CA VAL A 275 14.81 -9.36 7.21
C VAL A 275 14.98 -10.38 8.33
N GLY A 276 13.88 -10.93 8.85
CA GLY A 276 13.92 -11.97 9.88
C GLY A 276 14.71 -13.20 9.44
N LEU A 277 14.45 -13.72 8.24
CA LEU A 277 15.17 -14.87 7.68
C LEU A 277 16.66 -14.58 7.47
N ASP A 278 17.02 -13.38 7.05
CA ASP A 278 18.40 -12.96 6.84
C ASP A 278 19.18 -12.85 8.17
N VAL A 279 18.53 -12.40 9.24
CA VAL A 279 19.10 -12.42 10.60
C VAL A 279 19.39 -13.86 11.03
N TRP A 280 18.44 -14.80 10.88
CA TRP A 280 18.67 -16.22 11.19
C TRP A 280 19.80 -16.83 10.34
N HIS A 281 19.91 -16.42 9.07
CA HIS A 281 20.95 -16.86 8.15
C HIS A 281 22.33 -16.34 8.58
N THR A 282 22.43 -15.05 8.92
CA THR A 282 23.66 -14.39 9.37
C THR A 282 24.18 -14.96 10.68
N GLU A 283 23.27 -15.26 11.61
CA GLU A 283 23.57 -15.96 12.87
C GLU A 283 23.89 -17.46 12.66
N LYS A 284 23.86 -17.94 11.41
CA LYS A 284 24.15 -19.32 11.01
C LYS A 284 23.27 -20.35 11.72
N ILE A 285 22.02 -20.00 12.02
CA ILE A 285 21.05 -20.85 12.75
C ILE A 285 19.75 -21.06 11.95
N LEU A 286 19.64 -20.49 10.77
CA LEU A 286 18.53 -20.75 9.84
C LEU A 286 18.43 -22.25 9.52
N PHE A 287 17.26 -22.83 9.80
CA PHE A 287 16.92 -24.25 9.64
C PHE A 287 17.82 -25.25 10.41
N LYS A 288 18.59 -24.78 11.40
CA LYS A 288 19.36 -25.63 12.31
C LYS A 288 18.54 -25.99 13.55
N PHE A 289 17.62 -26.93 13.37
CA PHE A 289 16.60 -27.22 14.38
C PHE A 289 17.09 -28.06 15.57
N ASP A 290 18.27 -28.68 15.51
CA ASP A 290 18.67 -29.68 16.51
C ASP A 290 18.87 -29.11 17.92
N HIS A 291 19.24 -27.84 18.03
CA HIS A 291 19.58 -27.19 19.31
C HIS A 291 18.72 -25.98 19.66
N LEU A 292 17.74 -25.64 18.82
CA LEU A 292 16.89 -24.48 19.05
C LEU A 292 15.68 -24.85 19.95
N PRO A 293 15.26 -23.98 20.87
CA PRO A 293 13.97 -24.10 21.53
C PRO A 293 12.81 -24.18 20.53
N THR A 294 11.77 -24.93 20.85
CA THR A 294 10.61 -25.17 19.95
C THR A 294 10.00 -23.88 19.39
N TYR A 295 9.91 -22.82 20.20
CA TYR A 295 9.36 -21.54 19.74
C TYR A 295 10.22 -20.89 18.65
N LEU A 296 11.56 -21.01 18.70
CA LEU A 296 12.43 -20.49 17.64
C LEU A 296 12.30 -21.28 16.34
N LYS A 297 12.11 -22.61 16.44
CA LYS A 297 11.82 -23.44 15.26
C LYS A 297 10.51 -23.00 14.60
N ALA A 298 9.48 -22.80 15.40
CA ALA A 298 8.18 -22.32 14.94
C ALA A 298 8.30 -20.95 14.28
N GLN A 299 9.02 -20.01 14.90
CA GLN A 299 9.21 -18.65 14.36
C GLN A 299 9.86 -18.67 12.98
N GLN A 300 10.89 -19.49 12.76
CA GLN A 300 11.51 -19.62 11.44
C GLN A 300 10.54 -20.16 10.38
N ILE A 301 9.73 -21.16 10.72
CA ILE A 301 8.72 -21.72 9.81
C ILE A 301 7.66 -20.66 9.48
N PHE A 302 7.21 -19.93 10.49
CA PHE A 302 6.19 -18.90 10.36
C PHE A 302 6.65 -17.70 9.54
N LEU A 303 7.93 -17.30 9.65
CA LEU A 303 8.52 -16.28 8.75
C LEU A 303 8.52 -16.73 7.29
N VAL A 304 8.81 -18.01 7.00
CA VAL A 304 8.71 -18.54 5.63
C VAL A 304 7.26 -18.51 5.13
N VAL A 305 6.30 -18.86 6.00
CA VAL A 305 4.87 -18.80 5.67
C VAL A 305 4.42 -17.36 5.41
N GLU A 306 4.77 -16.40 6.27
CA GLU A 306 4.49 -14.96 6.09
C GLU A 306 5.03 -14.45 4.78
N LEU A 307 6.28 -14.78 4.44
CA LEU A 307 6.90 -14.41 3.16
C LEU A 307 6.07 -14.91 1.97
N LEU A 308 5.71 -16.19 1.97
CA LEU A 308 4.92 -16.80 0.90
C LEU A 308 3.51 -16.20 0.82
N LEU A 309 2.84 -16.04 1.96
CA LEU A 309 1.50 -15.45 2.04
C LEU A 309 1.51 -14.00 1.55
N GLY A 310 2.49 -13.20 1.99
CA GLY A 310 2.70 -11.83 1.56
C GLY A 310 2.89 -11.73 0.04
N ILE A 311 3.76 -12.57 -0.55
CA ILE A 311 3.95 -12.62 -2.01
C ILE A 311 2.64 -12.96 -2.73
N VAL A 312 1.91 -13.97 -2.25
CA VAL A 312 0.63 -14.36 -2.87
C VAL A 312 -0.41 -13.24 -2.77
N ILE A 313 -0.52 -12.56 -1.62
CA ILE A 313 -1.42 -11.40 -1.45
C ILE A 313 -1.02 -10.27 -2.39
N LEU A 314 0.28 -9.96 -2.51
CA LEU A 314 0.80 -8.98 -3.45
C LEU A 314 0.37 -9.32 -4.88
N VAL A 315 0.57 -10.56 -5.33
CA VAL A 315 0.18 -11.00 -6.68
C VAL A 315 -1.34 -10.89 -6.88
N LEU A 316 -2.14 -11.39 -5.93
CA LEU A 316 -3.60 -11.36 -6.00
C LEU A 316 -4.17 -9.94 -6.07
N LEU A 317 -3.55 -8.98 -5.37
CA LEU A 317 -3.99 -7.59 -5.30
C LEU A 317 -3.31 -6.69 -6.35
N ALA A 318 -2.15 -7.05 -6.88
CA ALA A 318 -1.43 -6.28 -7.88
C ALA A 318 -2.04 -6.43 -9.26
N VAL A 319 -2.58 -7.60 -9.61
CA VAL A 319 -3.22 -7.84 -10.91
C VAL A 319 -4.51 -7.01 -10.98
N PRO A 320 -4.60 -6.01 -11.89
CA PRO A 320 -5.85 -5.30 -12.12
C PRO A 320 -6.92 -6.32 -12.45
N GLY A 321 -8.11 -6.19 -11.85
CA GLY A 321 -9.25 -7.00 -12.24
C GLY A 321 -9.48 -6.77 -13.72
N GLY A 322 -9.02 -7.71 -14.56
CA GLY A 322 -9.17 -7.57 -16.00
C GLY A 322 -10.64 -7.32 -16.27
N GLU A 323 -10.92 -6.35 -17.15
CA GLU A 323 -12.24 -6.16 -17.72
C GLU A 323 -12.79 -7.55 -17.98
N ALA A 324 -13.92 -7.89 -17.36
CA ALA A 324 -14.66 -9.03 -17.84
C ALA A 324 -14.83 -8.75 -19.34
N ALA A 325 -14.08 -9.49 -20.17
CA ALA A 325 -14.16 -9.39 -21.62
C ALA A 325 -15.65 -9.24 -21.91
N PRO A 326 -16.07 -8.17 -22.61
CA PRO A 326 -17.47 -7.83 -22.77
C PRO A 326 -18.15 -9.15 -23.07
N ARG A 327 -18.95 -9.65 -22.12
CA ARG A 327 -19.63 -10.94 -22.32
C ARG A 327 -20.21 -10.76 -23.71
N PRO A 328 -19.86 -11.60 -24.71
CA PRO A 328 -20.47 -11.46 -26.01
C PRO A 328 -21.94 -11.43 -25.67
N VAL A 329 -22.56 -10.27 -25.89
CA VAL A 329 -24.00 -10.14 -25.81
C VAL A 329 -24.37 -11.21 -26.81
N ALA A 330 -24.83 -12.36 -26.31
CA ALA A 330 -25.19 -13.47 -27.17
C ALA A 330 -26.07 -12.78 -28.20
N ALA A 331 -25.56 -12.67 -29.43
CA ALA A 331 -26.28 -12.03 -30.51
C ALA A 331 -27.57 -12.83 -30.48
N GLY A 332 -28.62 -12.20 -29.96
CA GLY A 332 -29.86 -12.91 -29.72
C GLY A 332 -30.19 -13.46 -31.08
N TRP A 333 -30.13 -14.78 -31.22
CA TRP A 333 -30.64 -15.50 -32.39
C TRP A 333 -32.16 -15.41 -32.40
N GLY A 334 -32.68 -14.21 -32.14
CA GLY A 334 -34.01 -13.81 -32.48
C GLY A 334 -33.95 -13.28 -33.90
N PRO A 335 -34.92 -13.64 -34.76
CA PRO A 335 -35.04 -13.03 -36.06
C PRO A 335 -35.03 -11.50 -35.91
N PRO A 336 -34.48 -10.76 -36.89
CA PRO A 336 -34.49 -9.31 -36.86
C PRO A 336 -35.91 -8.86 -36.60
N ARG A 337 -36.18 -8.34 -35.40
CA ARG A 337 -37.37 -7.52 -35.17
C ARG A 337 -37.14 -6.28 -36.01
N GLN A 338 -37.54 -6.37 -37.28
CA GLN A 338 -37.91 -5.21 -38.07
C GLN A 338 -38.73 -4.34 -37.14
N GLY A 339 -38.22 -3.14 -36.85
CA GLY A 339 -38.94 -2.16 -36.09
C GLY A 339 -40.26 -1.93 -36.80
N PHE A 340 -41.32 -2.55 -36.28
CA PHE A 340 -42.66 -2.04 -36.48
C PHE A 340 -42.60 -0.63 -35.88
N GLY A 341 -42.61 0.35 -36.77
CA GLY A 341 -42.67 1.75 -36.41
C GLY A 341 -43.74 1.94 -35.34
N ALA A 342 -43.45 2.82 -34.39
CA ALA A 342 -44.47 3.31 -33.48
C ALA A 342 -45.69 3.71 -34.32
N PRO A 343 -46.91 3.25 -33.97
CA PRO A 343 -48.11 3.66 -34.68
C PRO A 343 -48.17 5.20 -34.68
N PRO A 344 -48.44 5.83 -35.83
CA PRO A 344 -48.61 7.28 -35.88
C PRO A 344 -49.75 7.66 -34.94
N ALA A 345 -49.51 8.67 -34.11
CA ALA A 345 -50.55 9.28 -33.30
C ALA A 345 -51.71 9.71 -34.24
N PRO A 346 -52.99 9.54 -33.84
CA PRO A 346 -54.13 9.96 -34.63
C PRO A 346 -54.03 11.46 -34.95
N GLY A 347 -53.67 11.76 -36.19
CA GLY A 347 -53.54 13.12 -36.71
C GLY A 347 -54.92 13.74 -36.88
N GLY A 348 -55.16 14.81 -36.12
CA GLY A 348 -56.26 15.74 -36.36
C GLY A 348 -56.12 16.43 -37.72
N TRP A 349 -57.26 16.78 -38.30
CA TRP A 349 -57.37 17.51 -39.56
C TRP A 349 -56.73 18.89 -39.45
N GLY A 350 -55.64 19.13 -40.18
CA GLY A 350 -55.06 20.46 -40.27
C GLY A 350 -53.75 20.55 -41.06
N THR A 351 -53.84 21.14 -42.25
CA THR A 351 -52.78 21.76 -43.07
C THR A 351 -51.66 20.89 -43.68
N PRO A 352 -51.30 21.10 -44.96
CA PRO A 352 -50.24 20.34 -45.64
C PRO A 352 -48.84 20.69 -45.09
N PRO A 353 -47.91 19.71 -45.03
CA PRO A 353 -46.59 19.90 -44.45
C PRO A 353 -45.67 20.70 -45.38
N GLN A 354 -45.10 21.79 -44.87
CA GLN A 354 -43.88 22.38 -45.39
C GLN A 354 -42.73 21.37 -45.21
N SER A 355 -42.01 21.14 -46.31
CA SER A 355 -40.79 20.34 -46.32
C SER A 355 -39.75 20.95 -45.36
N PRO A 356 -39.11 20.16 -44.48
CA PRO A 356 -38.00 20.67 -43.68
C PRO A 356 -36.80 20.99 -44.59
N PRO A 357 -36.09 22.11 -44.36
CA PRO A 357 -34.88 22.44 -45.10
C PRO A 357 -33.80 21.40 -44.82
N LEU A 358 -33.18 20.92 -45.90
CA LEU A 358 -31.97 20.10 -45.89
C LEU A 358 -30.89 20.80 -45.04
N SER A 359 -30.43 20.12 -43.99
CA SER A 359 -29.28 20.57 -43.20
C SER A 359 -28.02 20.61 -44.07
N PRO A 360 -27.26 21.72 -44.13
CA PRO A 360 -26.03 21.83 -44.94
C PRO A 360 -24.79 21.16 -44.35
N TYR A 361 -24.90 20.37 -43.28
CA TYR A 361 -23.75 19.84 -42.54
C TYR A 361 -23.45 18.38 -42.87
N THR A 362 -23.18 18.09 -44.14
CA THR A 362 -22.36 16.94 -44.56
C THR A 362 -21.06 17.45 -45.18
N GLN A 363 -20.37 18.36 -44.49
CA GLN A 363 -18.95 18.57 -44.73
C GLN A 363 -18.18 17.50 -43.96
N SER A 364 -17.77 16.46 -44.68
CA SER A 364 -16.68 15.59 -44.25
C SER A 364 -15.46 16.48 -43.95
N PRO A 365 -14.84 16.36 -42.76
CA PRO A 365 -13.63 17.13 -42.46
C PRO A 365 -12.51 16.79 -43.47
N PRO A 366 -11.71 17.77 -43.90
CA PRO A 366 -10.57 17.52 -44.78
C PRO A 366 -9.61 16.55 -44.11
N ALA A 367 -9.12 15.57 -44.87
CA ALA A 367 -8.06 14.69 -44.42
C ALA A 367 -6.85 15.53 -43.96
N PRO A 368 -6.26 15.21 -42.78
CA PRO A 368 -5.06 15.91 -42.33
C PRO A 368 -3.93 15.73 -43.35
N PRO A 369 -3.11 16.77 -43.61
CA PRO A 369 -1.95 16.64 -44.46
C PRO A 369 -1.04 15.55 -43.91
N MET A 370 -0.55 14.67 -44.77
CA MET A 370 0.46 13.66 -44.45
C MET A 370 1.68 14.36 -43.86
N SER A 371 1.77 14.39 -42.53
CA SER A 371 2.97 14.79 -41.82
C SER A 371 4.03 13.76 -42.11
N GLN A 372 5.08 14.19 -42.82
CA GLN A 372 6.32 13.44 -42.99
C GLN A 372 6.75 12.86 -41.64
N ALA A 373 7.02 11.55 -41.62
CA ALA A 373 7.55 10.87 -40.45
C ALA A 373 8.83 11.60 -39.97
N PRO A 374 8.96 11.90 -38.67
CA PRO A 374 10.20 12.44 -38.12
C PRO A 374 11.36 11.49 -38.45
N ARG A 375 12.39 12.01 -39.13
CA ARG A 375 13.66 11.30 -39.29
C ARG A 375 14.19 10.98 -37.89
N LEU A 376 14.36 9.70 -37.60
CA LEU A 376 15.04 9.24 -36.39
C LEU A 376 16.44 9.87 -36.34
N PRO A 377 16.91 10.36 -35.18
CA PRO A 377 18.30 10.76 -35.02
C PRO A 377 19.22 9.59 -35.37
N GLN A 378 20.24 9.88 -36.17
CA GLN A 378 21.32 8.94 -36.49
C GLN A 378 21.90 8.35 -35.20
N GLN A 379 22.02 7.02 -35.16
CA GLN A 379 22.78 6.32 -34.13
C GLN A 379 24.21 6.89 -34.09
N PRO A 380 24.71 7.30 -32.91
CA PRO A 380 26.14 7.59 -32.75
C PRO A 380 26.95 6.31 -32.97
N PRO A 381 28.17 6.41 -33.53
CA PRO A 381 29.02 5.27 -33.83
C PRO A 381 29.36 4.48 -32.56
N ALA A 382 29.27 3.15 -32.67
CA ALA A 382 29.77 2.22 -31.67
C ALA A 382 31.31 2.27 -31.68
N GLY A 383 31.91 2.86 -30.64
CA GLY A 383 33.37 2.87 -30.48
C GLY A 383 33.84 3.67 -29.27
N GLY A 384 34.41 2.98 -28.27
CA GLY A 384 35.07 3.55 -27.09
C GLY A 384 34.63 2.79 -25.84
N GLY A 385 35.31 1.75 -25.37
CA GLY A 385 36.75 1.67 -25.15
C GLY A 385 37.06 2.27 -23.78
N PHE A 386 36.83 1.51 -22.71
CA PHE A 386 37.28 1.86 -21.37
C PHE A 386 38.82 1.90 -21.37
N GLY A 387 39.38 3.09 -21.23
CA GLY A 387 40.81 3.26 -20.98
C GLY A 387 41.18 2.79 -19.57
N PRO A 388 42.46 2.45 -19.33
CA PRO A 388 42.95 2.07 -18.00
C PRO A 388 42.81 3.23 -17.00
N PRO A 389 42.66 2.92 -15.69
CA PRO A 389 42.52 3.93 -14.65
C PRO A 389 43.75 4.84 -14.56
N PRO A 390 43.58 6.12 -14.17
CA PRO A 390 44.70 7.03 -13.96
C PRO A 390 45.62 6.52 -12.83
N PRO A 391 46.93 6.75 -12.92
CA PRO A 391 47.86 6.46 -11.83
C PRO A 391 47.53 7.30 -10.60
N LEU A 392 47.64 6.66 -9.42
CA LEU A 392 47.46 7.31 -8.13
C LEU A 392 48.54 8.39 -7.89
N PRO A 393 48.22 9.49 -7.17
CA PRO A 393 49.21 10.49 -6.76
C PRO A 393 50.30 9.89 -5.85
N PRO A 394 51.56 10.35 -5.94
CA PRO A 394 52.70 9.73 -5.25
C PRO A 394 52.80 9.95 -3.72
N ASP A 395 51.89 10.65 -3.06
CA ASP A 395 52.08 11.06 -1.66
C ASP A 395 50.96 10.63 -0.72
N PHE A 396 50.82 9.31 -0.49
CA PHE A 396 50.12 8.80 0.70
C PHE A 396 51.14 8.43 1.79
N PRO A 397 51.13 9.10 2.95
CA PRO A 397 51.95 8.69 4.08
C PRO A 397 51.48 7.32 4.61
N PRO A 398 52.39 6.45 5.06
CA PRO A 398 52.03 5.16 5.65
C PRO A 398 51.17 5.38 6.91
N GLY A 399 49.93 4.89 6.87
CA GLY A 399 49.03 4.92 8.01
C GLY A 399 49.50 3.96 9.11
N ASP A 400 49.69 4.52 10.31
CA ASP A 400 50.02 3.78 11.51
C ASP A 400 48.94 2.73 11.85
N ARG A 401 49.39 1.53 12.21
CA ARG A 401 48.54 0.47 12.76
C ARG A 401 48.07 0.89 14.16
N PRO A 402 46.78 0.82 14.50
CA PRO A 402 46.36 0.90 15.89
C PRO A 402 46.85 -0.35 16.63
N GLY A 403 47.78 -0.13 17.56
CA GLY A 403 48.22 -1.10 18.56
C GLY A 403 47.08 -1.47 19.48
N GLY A 404 47.10 -2.73 19.93
CA GLY A 404 46.11 -3.26 20.85
C GLY A 404 46.19 -2.71 22.26
N SER A 405 45.05 -2.85 22.94
CA SER A 405 44.89 -3.01 24.39
C SER A 405 43.57 -3.72 24.61
#